data_AF-A0A0G4GQ30-F1
#
_entry.id   AF-A0A0G4GQ30-F1
#
_cell.length_a   1.000
_cell.length_b   1.000
_cell.length_c   1.000
_cell.angle_alpha   90.00
_cell.angle_beta   90.00
_cell.angle_gamma   90.00
#
_symmetry.space_group_name_H-M   'P 1'
#
loop_
_entity.id
_entity.type
_entity.pdbx_description
1 polymer ?
#
loop_
_entity_poly.entity_id
_entity_poly.type
_entity_poly.pdbx_seq_one_letter_code
_entity_poly.pdbx_strand_id
1 'polypeptide(L)'
;MMWILFASVVVALLVSVSASVEDLNYARVRLLDHNSTTGHFLFRGNQPQRRGSDGHEQFAWSVLYEYLYSRAREQSLILDASFELWVFSLLLPSNGEGESAALELEQDFFSENPEVGKLHEWPLKGDEKRPYSLPEAERNRLASSLPEWQVDHLNKKVTSLHELLHKVNPAGVSRVLYFHCGHGQDRTGELAGAYRLKYTTDSFADVWRENKEMGMDVPENINALLWYCLYLEQSEGMPRGCYDVSKPPAQAPETAEVFS
;
A
#
# COMPACT_ATOMS: atom_id res chain seq x y z
N MET A 1 38.58 -56.37 -21.50
CA MET A 1 37.39 -56.19 -20.63
C MET A 1 37.88 -55.49 -19.38
N MET A 2 37.46 -54.32 -18.94
CA MET A 2 36.22 -53.58 -19.14
C MET A 2 36.50 -52.17 -18.60
N TRP A 3 36.37 -51.11 -19.41
CA TRP A 3 36.44 -49.72 -18.94
C TRP A 3 35.01 -49.27 -18.66
N ILE A 4 34.68 -48.97 -17.41
CA ILE A 4 33.38 -48.42 -17.01
C ILE A 4 33.48 -46.90 -17.10
N LEU A 5 32.78 -46.33 -18.10
CA LEU A 5 32.53 -44.89 -18.23
C LEU A 5 31.42 -44.50 -17.25
N PHE A 6 31.76 -43.70 -16.22
CA PHE A 6 30.77 -43.00 -15.41
C PHE A 6 30.33 -41.72 -16.14
N ALA A 7 29.13 -41.76 -16.73
CA ALA A 7 28.45 -40.56 -17.20
C ALA A 7 27.76 -39.88 -16.01
N SER A 8 28.25 -38.71 -15.61
CA SER A 8 27.59 -37.88 -14.59
C SER A 8 26.52 -37.02 -15.28
N VAL A 9 25.25 -37.41 -15.11
CA VAL A 9 24.10 -36.58 -15.51
C VAL A 9 23.88 -35.56 -14.40
N VAL A 10 24.25 -34.30 -14.65
CA VAL A 10 23.89 -33.17 -13.79
C VAL A 10 22.48 -32.71 -14.20
N VAL A 11 21.48 -33.06 -13.39
CA VAL A 11 20.11 -32.52 -13.53
C VAL A 11 20.09 -31.16 -12.85
N ALA A 12 20.10 -30.09 -13.64
CA ALA A 12 19.84 -28.74 -13.14
C ALA A 12 18.34 -28.58 -12.88
N LEU A 13 17.93 -28.64 -11.62
CA LEU A 13 16.60 -28.24 -11.17
C LEU A 13 16.51 -26.71 -11.24
N LEU A 14 15.90 -26.20 -12.32
CA LEU A 14 15.42 -24.82 -12.38
C LEU A 14 14.23 -24.70 -11.43
N VAL A 15 14.48 -24.19 -10.23
CA VAL A 15 13.41 -23.74 -9.34
C VAL A 15 12.89 -22.42 -9.91
N SER A 16 11.79 -22.49 -10.63
CA SER A 16 11.01 -21.33 -11.04
C SER A 16 10.50 -20.66 -9.76
N VAL A 17 11.12 -19.56 -9.34
CA VAL A 17 10.58 -18.69 -8.30
C VAL A 17 9.44 -17.90 -8.96
N SER A 18 8.27 -18.52 -9.06
CA SER A 18 7.05 -17.78 -9.37
C SER A 18 6.86 -16.75 -8.26
N ALA A 19 6.61 -15.49 -8.64
CA ALA A 19 6.26 -14.44 -7.69
C ALA A 19 4.93 -14.81 -7.01
N SER A 20 4.98 -15.62 -5.97
CA SER A 20 3.84 -16.00 -5.16
C SER A 20 3.48 -14.85 -4.24
N VAL A 21 2.21 -14.49 -4.21
CA VAL A 21 1.67 -13.58 -3.21
C VAL A 21 1.75 -14.24 -1.82
N GLU A 22 2.10 -13.47 -0.78
CA GLU A 22 2.23 -13.98 0.60
C GLU A 22 0.85 -14.19 1.24
N ASP A 23 0.74 -15.20 2.10
CA ASP A 23 -0.41 -15.34 3.01
C ASP A 23 -0.63 -14.06 3.82
N LEU A 24 -1.90 -13.81 4.19
CA LEU A 24 -2.29 -12.66 4.97
C LEU A 24 -1.50 -12.58 6.29
N ASN A 25 -0.80 -11.46 6.47
CA ASN A 25 0.18 -11.30 7.54
C ASN A 25 -0.26 -10.19 8.51
N TYR A 26 -0.43 -10.54 9.79
CA TYR A 26 -0.90 -9.59 10.81
C TYR A 26 -0.02 -8.34 10.89
N ALA A 27 1.30 -8.48 10.77
CA ALA A 27 2.24 -7.36 10.84
C ALA A 27 2.08 -6.35 9.70
N ARG A 28 1.47 -6.78 8.58
CA ARG A 28 1.19 -5.92 7.41
C ARG A 28 -0.10 -5.15 7.55
N VAL A 29 -1.12 -5.75 8.18
CA VAL A 29 -2.41 -5.08 8.41
C VAL A 29 -2.23 -3.97 9.44
N ARG A 30 -2.52 -2.72 9.08
CA ARG A 30 -2.41 -1.55 9.97
C ARG A 30 -3.61 -0.64 9.80
N LEU A 31 -4.11 -0.12 10.92
CA LEU A 31 -5.06 0.97 10.91
C LEU A 31 -4.32 2.25 10.51
N LEU A 32 -4.82 2.95 9.49
CA LEU A 32 -4.27 4.23 9.03
C LEU A 32 -5.09 5.42 9.50
N ASP A 33 -6.41 5.32 9.43
CA ASP A 33 -7.30 6.42 9.83
C ASP A 33 -8.68 5.87 10.25
N HIS A 34 -9.42 6.66 11.02
CA HIS A 34 -10.76 6.36 11.48
C HIS A 34 -11.56 7.65 11.65
N ASN A 35 -12.80 7.64 11.16
CA ASN A 35 -13.72 8.75 11.34
C ASN A 35 -14.80 8.39 12.38
N SER A 36 -14.71 9.03 13.54
CA SER A 36 -15.64 8.81 14.66
C SER A 36 -17.08 9.27 14.41
N THR A 37 -17.31 10.15 13.43
CA THR A 37 -18.65 10.62 13.05
C THR A 37 -19.35 9.59 12.17
N THR A 38 -18.63 8.95 11.25
CA THR A 38 -19.21 7.95 10.34
C THR A 38 -19.07 6.52 10.84
N GLY A 39 -18.16 6.26 11.78
CA GLY A 39 -17.79 4.92 12.23
C GLY A 39 -16.87 4.17 11.25
N HIS A 40 -16.40 4.84 10.19
CA HIS A 40 -15.62 4.20 9.14
C HIS A 40 -14.14 4.09 9.52
N PHE A 41 -13.49 3.04 9.02
CA PHE A 41 -12.08 2.78 9.24
C PHE A 41 -11.33 2.64 7.91
N LEU A 42 -10.09 3.09 7.87
CA LEU A 42 -9.17 2.92 6.75
C LEU A 42 -7.97 2.08 7.21
N PHE A 43 -7.78 0.94 6.57
CA PHE A 43 -6.67 0.03 6.82
C PHE A 43 -5.83 -0.17 5.56
N ARG A 44 -4.56 -0.48 5.79
CA ARG A 44 -3.64 -1.03 4.78
C ARG A 44 -3.27 -2.46 5.12
N GLY A 45 -2.82 -3.24 4.15
CA GLY A 45 -2.14 -4.51 4.41
C GLY A 45 -1.64 -5.22 3.15
N ASN A 46 -1.39 -6.52 3.25
CA ASN A 46 -1.06 -7.39 2.11
C ASN A 46 -2.30 -8.10 1.57
N GLN A 47 -2.15 -8.88 0.50
CA GLN A 47 -3.27 -9.62 -0.10
C GLN A 47 -4.01 -10.43 0.97
N PRO A 48 -5.35 -10.33 1.06
CA PRO A 48 -6.15 -11.12 1.98
C PRO A 48 -6.34 -12.54 1.43
N GLN A 49 -5.25 -13.27 1.25
CA GLN A 49 -5.25 -14.67 0.83
C GLN A 49 -4.62 -15.57 1.88
N ARG A 50 -4.94 -16.87 1.79
CA ARG A 50 -4.26 -17.91 2.56
C ARG A 50 -4.30 -19.21 1.77
N ARG A 51 -3.30 -20.06 1.96
CA ARG A 51 -3.38 -21.44 1.48
C ARG A 51 -4.35 -22.29 2.32
N GLY A 52 -5.33 -22.87 1.65
CA GLY A 52 -6.26 -23.84 2.21
C GLY A 52 -5.61 -25.20 2.52
N SER A 53 -6.30 -26.03 3.29
CA SER A 53 -5.83 -27.39 3.63
C SER A 53 -5.79 -28.33 2.43
N ASP A 54 -6.53 -28.00 1.37
CA ASP A 54 -6.53 -28.65 0.06
C ASP A 54 -5.37 -28.19 -0.84
N GLY A 55 -4.57 -27.24 -0.38
CA GLY A 55 -3.43 -26.68 -1.13
C GLY A 55 -3.80 -25.56 -2.10
N HIS A 56 -5.09 -25.17 -2.17
CA HIS A 56 -5.54 -24.08 -3.03
C HIS A 56 -5.55 -22.74 -2.27
N GLU A 57 -5.27 -21.64 -2.96
CA GLU A 57 -5.39 -20.30 -2.38
C GLU A 57 -6.87 -19.94 -2.17
N GLN A 58 -7.17 -19.34 -1.03
CA GLN A 58 -8.52 -18.94 -0.61
C GLN A 58 -8.51 -17.50 -0.09
N PHE A 59 -9.59 -16.76 -0.34
CA PHE A 59 -9.75 -15.43 0.25
C PHE A 59 -9.88 -15.57 1.79
N ALA A 60 -8.99 -14.90 2.52
CA ALA A 60 -8.81 -15.07 3.96
C ALA A 60 -9.77 -14.21 4.79
N TRP A 61 -11.06 -14.14 4.43
CA TRP A 61 -12.04 -13.24 5.05
C TRP A 61 -12.08 -13.32 6.58
N SER A 62 -12.21 -14.52 7.14
CA SER A 62 -12.29 -14.69 8.60
C SER A 62 -11.03 -14.23 9.33
N VAL A 63 -9.86 -14.48 8.75
CA VAL A 63 -8.57 -14.03 9.32
C VAL A 63 -8.42 -12.50 9.19
N LEU A 64 -8.80 -11.94 8.04
CA LEU A 64 -8.79 -10.50 7.82
C LEU A 64 -9.72 -9.79 8.82
N TYR A 65 -10.94 -10.29 9.00
CA TYR A 65 -11.89 -9.75 9.98
C TYR A 65 -11.28 -9.67 11.38
N GLU A 66 -10.67 -10.75 11.87
CA GLU A 66 -10.02 -10.79 13.18
C GLU A 66 -8.84 -9.80 13.27
N TYR A 67 -8.08 -9.65 12.19
CA TYR A 67 -6.97 -8.71 12.14
C TYR A 67 -7.47 -7.26 12.20
N LEU A 68 -8.50 -6.90 11.43
CA LEU A 68 -9.12 -5.57 11.43
C LEU A 68 -9.66 -5.23 12.82
N TYR A 69 -10.38 -6.15 13.45
CA TYR A 69 -10.93 -5.98 14.79
C TYR A 69 -9.84 -5.79 15.85
N SER A 70 -8.79 -6.63 15.78
CA SER A 70 -7.64 -6.54 16.69
C SER A 70 -6.91 -5.21 16.55
N ARG A 71 -6.68 -4.74 15.31
CA ARG A 71 -6.02 -3.45 15.04
C ARG A 71 -6.84 -2.25 15.52
N ALA A 72 -8.16 -2.27 15.38
CA ALA A 72 -9.01 -1.25 15.97
C ALA A 72 -8.90 -1.23 17.51
N ARG A 73 -8.97 -2.40 18.15
CA ARG A 73 -8.84 -2.52 19.62
C ARG A 73 -7.49 -2.10 20.16
N GLU A 74 -6.40 -2.38 19.45
CA GLU A 74 -5.05 -1.91 19.83
C GLU A 74 -4.97 -0.38 19.94
N GLN A 75 -5.82 0.34 19.20
CA GLN A 75 -5.95 1.80 19.23
C GLN A 75 -7.10 2.28 20.14
N SER A 76 -7.64 1.39 20.99
CA SER A 76 -8.82 1.66 21.84
C SER A 76 -10.06 2.11 21.07
N LEU A 77 -10.19 1.71 19.80
CA LEU A 77 -11.35 1.95 18.95
C LEU A 77 -12.26 0.72 18.93
N ILE A 78 -13.54 0.95 18.66
CA ILE A 78 -14.56 -0.09 18.56
C ILE A 78 -14.95 -0.20 17.09
N LEU A 79 -14.57 -1.30 16.45
CA LEU A 79 -15.10 -1.69 15.15
C LEU A 79 -16.39 -2.48 15.38
N ASP A 80 -17.48 -2.05 14.74
CA ASP A 80 -18.76 -2.75 14.84
C ASP A 80 -18.63 -4.21 14.39
N ALA A 81 -19.39 -5.10 15.02
CA ALA A 81 -19.38 -6.52 14.65
C ALA A 81 -19.86 -6.74 13.20
N SER A 82 -20.67 -5.81 12.67
CA SER A 82 -21.12 -5.77 11.28
C SER A 82 -20.60 -4.51 10.59
N PHE A 83 -19.91 -4.67 9.47
CA PHE A 83 -19.45 -3.58 8.61
C PHE A 83 -19.47 -4.02 7.15
N GLU A 84 -19.50 -3.05 6.23
CA GLU A 84 -19.32 -3.27 4.80
C GLU A 84 -17.81 -3.20 4.47
N LEU A 85 -17.20 -4.28 3.97
CA LEU A 85 -15.78 -4.30 3.61
C LEU A 85 -15.58 -3.80 2.16
N TRP A 86 -14.88 -2.68 1.97
CA TRP A 86 -14.46 -2.22 0.66
C TRP A 86 -12.97 -2.48 0.47
N VAL A 87 -12.64 -3.42 -0.39
CA VAL A 87 -11.26 -3.78 -0.73
C VAL A 87 -10.81 -2.97 -1.95
N PHE A 88 -9.65 -2.34 -1.87
CA PHE A 88 -9.00 -1.63 -2.97
C PHE A 88 -7.70 -2.34 -3.34
N SER A 89 -7.78 -3.16 -4.38
CA SER A 89 -6.66 -3.97 -4.85
C SER A 89 -5.72 -3.11 -5.71
N LEU A 90 -4.47 -2.99 -5.27
CA LEU A 90 -3.40 -2.27 -5.98
C LEU A 90 -2.62 -3.20 -6.93
N LEU A 91 -3.12 -4.41 -7.14
CA LEU A 91 -2.51 -5.40 -8.01
C LEU A 91 -2.47 -4.91 -9.47
N LEU A 92 -1.46 -5.38 -10.18
CA LEU A 92 -1.22 -5.17 -11.60
C LEU A 92 -1.25 -6.55 -12.25
N PRO A 93 -2.39 -7.00 -12.80
CA PRO A 93 -2.49 -8.30 -13.48
C PRO A 93 -1.45 -8.47 -14.60
N SER A 94 -0.97 -7.37 -15.18
CA SER A 94 0.12 -7.35 -16.16
C SER A 94 1.50 -7.76 -15.59
N ASN A 95 1.69 -7.80 -14.27
CA ASN A 95 2.95 -8.16 -13.62
C ASN A 95 3.17 -9.67 -13.51
N GLY A 96 2.18 -10.49 -13.90
CA GLY A 96 2.34 -11.94 -14.02
C GLY A 96 1.15 -12.73 -13.47
N GLU A 97 1.20 -14.04 -13.69
CA GLU A 97 0.11 -14.96 -13.33
C GLU A 97 -0.24 -14.94 -11.83
N GLY A 98 0.74 -14.65 -10.96
CA GLY A 98 0.52 -14.59 -9.51
C GLY A 98 -0.42 -13.45 -9.08
N GLU A 99 -0.27 -12.25 -9.66
CA GLU A 99 -1.15 -11.12 -9.33
C GLU A 99 -2.51 -11.23 -10.02
N SER A 100 -2.56 -11.79 -11.23
CA SER A 100 -3.82 -12.10 -11.91
C SER A 100 -4.64 -13.10 -11.10
N ALA A 101 -4.05 -14.22 -10.67
CA ALA A 101 -4.74 -15.22 -9.87
C ALA A 101 -5.17 -14.68 -8.50
N ALA A 102 -4.34 -13.84 -7.87
CA ALA A 102 -4.71 -13.20 -6.61
C ALA A 102 -5.88 -12.21 -6.79
N LEU A 103 -5.97 -11.50 -7.91
CA LEU A 103 -7.10 -10.63 -8.21
C LEU A 103 -8.38 -11.44 -8.52
N GLU A 104 -8.27 -12.50 -9.32
CA GLU A 104 -9.37 -13.42 -9.62
C GLU A 104 -9.97 -14.00 -8.32
N LEU A 105 -9.11 -14.36 -7.35
CA LEU A 105 -9.55 -14.83 -6.03
C LEU A 105 -10.44 -13.81 -5.29
N GLU A 106 -10.14 -12.52 -5.39
CA GLU A 106 -10.96 -11.47 -4.78
C GLU A 106 -12.26 -11.27 -5.56
N GLN A 107 -12.19 -11.27 -6.90
CA GLN A 107 -13.35 -11.14 -7.78
C GLN A 107 -14.35 -12.26 -7.49
N ASP A 108 -13.89 -13.50 -7.41
CA ASP A 108 -14.71 -14.67 -7.09
C ASP A 108 -15.35 -14.50 -5.72
N PHE A 109 -14.57 -14.21 -4.68
CA PHE A 109 -15.07 -14.04 -3.32
C PHE A 109 -16.18 -12.98 -3.23
N PHE A 110 -15.97 -11.78 -3.80
CA PHE A 110 -16.98 -10.70 -3.73
C PHE A 110 -18.17 -10.92 -4.66
N SER A 111 -18.01 -11.72 -5.72
CA SER A 111 -19.14 -12.13 -6.57
C SER A 111 -20.06 -13.13 -5.86
N GLU A 112 -19.47 -14.03 -5.06
CA GLU A 112 -20.20 -15.05 -4.30
C GLU A 112 -20.75 -14.52 -2.96
N ASN A 113 -20.15 -13.47 -2.40
CA ASN A 113 -20.49 -12.90 -1.09
C ASN A 113 -20.76 -11.38 -1.17
N PRO A 114 -21.72 -10.91 -1.99
CA PRO A 114 -21.97 -9.49 -2.22
C PRO A 114 -22.46 -8.72 -0.97
N GLU A 115 -22.95 -9.43 0.04
CA GLU A 115 -23.35 -8.86 1.34
C GLU A 115 -22.17 -8.52 2.24
N VAL A 116 -20.99 -9.12 2.03
CA VAL A 116 -19.77 -8.83 2.80
C VAL A 116 -19.21 -7.46 2.41
N GLY A 117 -19.29 -7.10 1.12
CA GLY A 117 -18.78 -5.84 0.65
C GLY A 117 -18.42 -5.82 -0.84
N LYS A 118 -17.36 -5.11 -1.21
CA LYS A 118 -17.03 -4.81 -2.62
C LYS A 118 -15.53 -4.79 -2.88
N LEU A 119 -15.16 -5.19 -4.09
CA LEU A 119 -13.83 -5.02 -4.64
C LEU A 119 -13.76 -3.77 -5.54
N HIS A 120 -12.67 -3.03 -5.42
CA HIS A 120 -12.28 -1.92 -6.27
C HIS A 120 -10.90 -2.20 -6.86
N GLU A 121 -10.82 -2.33 -8.18
CA GLU A 121 -9.57 -2.55 -8.89
C GLU A 121 -8.85 -1.22 -9.13
N TRP A 122 -7.84 -0.95 -8.30
CA TRP A 122 -7.10 0.30 -8.27
C TRP A 122 -5.62 0.05 -8.55
N PRO A 123 -5.25 -0.45 -9.74
CA PRO A 123 -3.85 -0.71 -10.09
C PRO A 123 -2.99 0.53 -9.84
N LEU A 124 -1.79 0.29 -9.30
CA LEU A 124 -0.83 1.32 -8.93
C LEU A 124 0.56 0.80 -9.30
N LYS A 125 1.32 1.53 -10.12
CA LYS A 125 2.63 1.13 -10.64
C LYS A 125 3.80 1.84 -9.94
N GLY A 126 3.62 3.09 -9.56
CA GLY A 126 4.66 4.03 -9.18
C GLY A 126 5.20 4.81 -10.38
N ASP A 127 6.24 5.61 -10.14
CA ASP A 127 6.82 6.55 -11.11
C ASP A 127 8.29 6.21 -11.40
N GLU A 128 8.62 5.95 -12.66
CA GLU A 128 10.01 5.64 -13.07
C GLU A 128 10.94 6.85 -12.95
N LYS A 129 10.39 8.07 -13.07
CA LYS A 129 11.17 9.31 -13.03
C LYS A 129 11.53 9.67 -11.59
N ARG A 130 12.80 9.58 -11.23
CA ARG A 130 13.27 10.03 -9.90
C ARG A 130 13.22 11.57 -9.77
N PRO A 131 12.55 12.15 -8.77
CA PRO A 131 12.44 13.62 -8.65
C PRO A 131 13.79 14.32 -8.46
N TYR A 132 14.66 13.76 -7.61
CA TYR A 132 15.94 14.35 -7.23
C TYR A 132 17.08 14.12 -8.24
N SER A 133 16.83 13.44 -9.36
CA SER A 133 17.77 13.43 -10.49
C SER A 133 17.59 14.63 -11.41
N LEU A 134 16.53 15.42 -11.23
CA LEU A 134 16.20 16.59 -12.05
C LEU A 134 16.73 17.88 -11.43
N PRO A 135 17.03 18.91 -12.25
CA PRO A 135 17.23 20.27 -11.78
C PRO A 135 16.01 20.77 -11.00
N GLU A 136 16.25 21.56 -9.96
CA GLU A 136 15.20 22.03 -9.04
C GLU A 136 14.04 22.73 -9.75
N ALA A 137 14.33 23.63 -10.71
CA ALA A 137 13.28 24.32 -11.45
C ALA A 137 12.35 23.35 -12.20
N GLU A 138 12.90 22.31 -12.82
CA GLU A 138 12.11 21.30 -13.54
C GLU A 138 11.37 20.37 -12.57
N ARG A 139 12.01 19.98 -11.47
CA ARG A 139 11.38 19.21 -10.39
C ARG A 139 10.17 19.94 -9.83
N ASN A 140 10.32 21.21 -9.46
CA ASN A 140 9.23 21.99 -8.88
C ASN A 140 8.09 22.22 -9.89
N ARG A 141 8.43 22.44 -11.16
CA ARG A 141 7.44 22.55 -12.25
C ARG A 141 6.60 21.28 -12.38
N LEU A 142 7.23 20.11 -12.44
CA LEU A 142 6.52 18.82 -12.55
C LEU A 142 5.75 18.46 -11.30
N ALA A 143 6.33 18.70 -10.12
CA ALA A 143 5.63 18.50 -8.85
C ALA A 143 4.36 19.35 -8.81
N SER A 144 4.42 20.61 -9.27
CA SER A 144 3.28 21.52 -9.24
C SER A 144 2.10 21.03 -10.09
N SER A 145 2.38 20.29 -11.17
CA SER A 145 1.39 19.76 -12.09
C SER A 145 1.19 18.24 -11.98
N LEU A 146 1.59 17.62 -10.86
CA LEU A 146 1.52 16.16 -10.66
C LEU A 146 0.19 15.51 -11.09
N PRO A 147 -1.00 16.05 -10.74
CA PRO A 147 -2.27 15.43 -11.12
C PRO A 147 -2.52 15.34 -12.64
N GLU A 148 -1.81 16.14 -13.44
CA GLU A 148 -1.99 16.21 -14.89
C GLU A 148 -1.22 15.12 -15.65
N TRP A 149 -0.10 14.65 -15.10
CA TRP A 149 0.80 13.73 -15.82
C TRP A 149 1.03 12.40 -15.13
N GLN A 150 0.75 12.28 -13.83
CA GLN A 150 0.97 11.02 -13.12
C GLN A 150 -0.05 9.96 -13.54
N VAL A 151 0.45 8.84 -14.06
CA VAL A 151 -0.36 7.75 -14.64
C VAL A 151 -1.29 7.12 -13.58
N ASP A 152 -0.79 6.91 -12.37
CA ASP A 152 -1.56 6.26 -11.31
C ASP A 152 -2.65 7.13 -10.70
N HIS A 153 -2.67 8.43 -11.03
CA HIS A 153 -3.60 9.40 -10.46
C HIS A 153 -3.64 9.32 -8.92
N LEU A 154 -2.48 9.25 -8.26
CA LEU A 154 -2.35 9.00 -6.83
C LEU A 154 -3.14 10.02 -6.00
N ASN A 155 -3.12 11.30 -6.39
CA ASN A 155 -3.90 12.33 -5.72
C ASN A 155 -5.41 12.03 -5.73
N LYS A 156 -5.93 11.51 -6.84
CA LYS A 156 -7.35 11.13 -6.95
C LYS A 156 -7.68 9.92 -6.07
N LYS A 157 -6.79 8.92 -5.99
CA LYS A 157 -7.00 7.75 -5.12
C LYS A 157 -6.98 8.16 -3.65
N VAL A 158 -5.99 8.97 -3.24
CA VAL A 158 -5.86 9.49 -1.87
C VAL A 158 -7.08 10.32 -1.45
N THR A 159 -7.50 11.27 -2.30
CA THR A 159 -8.70 12.07 -2.06
C THR A 159 -9.97 11.22 -2.02
N SER A 160 -10.14 10.27 -2.94
CA SER A 160 -11.30 9.36 -2.94
C SER A 160 -11.39 8.52 -1.65
N LEU A 161 -10.26 7.98 -1.13
CA LEU A 161 -10.29 7.24 0.14
C LEU A 161 -10.73 8.12 1.30
N HIS A 162 -10.21 9.35 1.38
CA HIS A 162 -10.57 10.27 2.45
C HIS A 162 -12.04 10.68 2.37
N GLU A 163 -12.54 10.98 1.17
CA GLU A 163 -13.95 11.26 0.95
C GLU A 163 -14.84 10.06 1.36
N LEU A 164 -14.46 8.84 0.98
CA LEU A 164 -15.22 7.64 1.35
C LEU A 164 -15.22 7.39 2.86
N LEU A 165 -14.10 7.63 3.53
CA LEU A 165 -13.98 7.52 4.99
C LEU A 165 -14.92 8.52 5.71
N HIS A 166 -15.09 9.71 5.14
CA HIS A 166 -15.89 10.80 5.72
C HIS A 166 -17.34 10.83 5.23
N LYS A 167 -17.69 10.02 4.23
CA LYS A 167 -19.04 9.99 3.65
C LYS A 167 -19.94 9.04 4.44
N VAL A 168 -20.98 9.61 5.06
CA VAL A 168 -22.06 8.86 5.72
C VAL A 168 -22.54 7.70 4.83
N ASN A 169 -22.66 6.51 5.41
CA ASN A 169 -23.25 5.38 4.72
C ASN A 169 -24.78 5.43 4.85
N PRO A 170 -25.55 5.57 3.74
CA PRO A 170 -27.01 5.59 3.81
C PRO A 170 -27.61 4.31 4.41
N ALA A 171 -26.90 3.18 4.34
CA ALA A 171 -27.30 1.93 4.97
C ALA A 171 -27.17 1.92 6.50
N GLY A 172 -26.55 2.96 7.10
CA GLY A 172 -26.37 3.08 8.54
C GLY A 172 -25.33 2.13 9.14
N VAL A 173 -24.56 1.41 8.31
CA VAL A 173 -23.48 0.53 8.75
C VAL A 173 -22.11 1.15 8.47
N SER A 174 -21.18 0.92 9.39
CA SER A 174 -19.77 1.31 9.27
C SER A 174 -19.14 0.66 8.03
N ARG A 175 -18.22 1.38 7.38
CA ARG A 175 -17.40 0.86 6.28
C ARG A 175 -15.98 0.64 6.75
N VAL A 176 -15.43 -0.51 6.37
CA VAL A 176 -14.00 -0.76 6.46
C VAL A 176 -13.41 -0.65 5.07
N LEU A 177 -12.58 0.36 4.84
CA LEU A 177 -11.80 0.53 3.63
C LEU A 177 -10.46 -0.19 3.83
N TYR A 178 -10.15 -1.19 3.01
CA TYR A 178 -8.90 -1.95 3.10
C TYR A 178 -8.19 -1.92 1.76
N PHE A 179 -6.98 -1.36 1.70
CA PHE A 179 -6.18 -1.40 0.47
C PHE A 179 -4.90 -2.19 0.65
N HIS A 180 -4.48 -2.87 -0.42
CA HIS A 180 -3.34 -3.78 -0.38
C HIS A 180 -2.69 -3.95 -1.75
N CYS A 181 -1.44 -4.41 -1.74
CA CYS A 181 -0.80 -5.08 -2.86
C CYS A 181 -0.41 -6.50 -2.40
N GLY A 182 0.29 -7.27 -3.24
CA GLY A 182 0.65 -8.65 -2.92
C GLY A 182 1.30 -8.82 -1.54
N HIS A 183 2.33 -8.02 -1.23
CA HIS A 183 3.09 -8.12 0.03
C HIS A 183 2.75 -7.03 1.06
N GLY A 184 1.92 -6.05 0.70
CA GLY A 184 1.58 -4.91 1.57
C GLY A 184 2.71 -3.91 1.84
N GLN A 185 3.75 -3.92 1.00
CA GLN A 185 4.99 -3.16 1.18
C GLN A 185 5.03 -1.93 0.27
N ASP A 186 5.27 -2.10 -1.03
CA ASP A 186 5.65 -1.00 -1.93
C ASP A 186 4.47 -0.12 -2.36
N ARG A 187 3.59 -0.64 -3.22
CA ARG A 187 2.39 0.07 -3.70
C ARG A 187 1.46 0.46 -2.55
N THR A 188 1.33 -0.43 -1.56
CA THR A 188 0.62 -0.13 -0.31
C THR A 188 1.32 0.97 0.48
N GLY A 189 2.65 0.96 0.56
CA GLY A 189 3.44 2.00 1.21
C GLY A 189 3.33 3.35 0.51
N GLU A 190 3.32 3.36 -0.82
CA GLU A 190 3.07 4.56 -1.62
C GLU A 190 1.71 5.18 -1.29
N LEU A 191 0.63 4.41 -1.40
CA LEU A 191 -0.72 4.94 -1.14
C LEU A 191 -0.91 5.32 0.34
N ALA A 192 -0.44 4.50 1.28
CA ALA A 192 -0.50 4.80 2.70
C ALA A 192 0.31 6.04 3.06
N GLY A 193 1.51 6.16 2.50
CA GLY A 193 2.38 7.31 2.74
C GLY A 193 1.77 8.58 2.17
N ALA A 194 1.27 8.54 0.94
CA ALA A 194 0.59 9.67 0.31
C ALA A 194 -0.64 10.11 1.10
N TYR A 195 -1.45 9.16 1.59
CA TYR A 195 -2.59 9.45 2.45
C TYR A 195 -2.18 10.19 3.72
N ARG A 196 -1.18 9.67 4.45
CA ARG A 196 -0.69 10.28 5.69
C ARG A 196 -0.11 11.66 5.45
N LEU A 197 0.72 11.82 4.42
CA LEU A 197 1.25 13.14 4.05
C LEU A 197 0.15 14.15 3.74
N LYS A 198 -1.02 13.74 3.25
CA LYS A 198 -2.11 14.68 2.96
C LYS A 198 -3.02 14.94 4.16
N TYR A 199 -3.40 13.91 4.90
CA TYR A 199 -4.50 14.02 5.88
C TYR A 199 -4.07 13.91 7.34
N THR A 200 -2.80 13.67 7.62
CA THR A 200 -2.25 13.69 8.98
C THR A 200 -1.19 14.78 9.12
N THR A 201 -0.63 14.92 10.32
CA THR A 201 0.50 15.80 10.63
C THR A 201 1.86 15.16 10.36
N ASP A 202 1.90 13.96 9.76
CA ASP A 202 3.15 13.25 9.55
C ASP A 202 4.07 14.01 8.58
N SER A 203 5.37 13.98 8.88
CA SER A 203 6.41 14.43 7.97
C SER A 203 6.75 13.34 6.95
N PHE A 204 7.47 13.71 5.89
CA PHE A 204 8.03 12.74 4.96
C PHE A 204 8.99 11.76 5.66
N ALA A 205 9.75 12.22 6.66
CA ALA A 205 10.64 11.36 7.43
C ALA A 205 9.87 10.29 8.23
N ASP A 206 8.73 10.65 8.82
CA ASP A 206 7.90 9.71 9.60
C ASP A 206 7.30 8.63 8.70
N VAL A 207 6.71 9.05 7.58
CA VAL A 207 6.14 8.15 6.59
C VAL A 207 7.21 7.24 5.99
N TRP A 208 8.38 7.80 5.65
CA TRP A 208 9.48 7.03 5.07
C TRP A 208 10.01 5.97 6.04
N ARG A 209 10.22 6.34 7.31
CA ARG A 209 10.67 5.40 8.36
C ARG A 209 9.72 4.21 8.46
N GLU A 210 8.43 4.45 8.60
CA GLU A 210 7.45 3.36 8.71
C GLU A 210 7.38 2.51 7.44
N ASN A 211 7.37 3.13 6.26
CA ASN A 211 7.35 2.38 5.01
C ASN A 211 8.61 1.51 4.84
N LYS A 212 9.78 1.99 5.26
CA LYS A 212 11.02 1.21 5.28
C LYS A 212 10.95 0.04 6.27
N GLU A 213 10.42 0.26 7.47
CA GLU A 213 10.18 -0.83 8.44
C GLU A 213 9.19 -1.87 7.88
N MET A 214 8.23 -1.42 7.08
CA MET A 214 7.29 -2.27 6.34
C MET A 214 7.89 -2.85 5.05
N GLY A 215 9.18 -2.67 4.78
CA GLY A 215 9.87 -3.35 3.69
C GLY A 215 9.75 -2.70 2.31
N MET A 216 9.23 -1.46 2.20
CA MET A 216 9.21 -0.73 0.93
C MET A 216 10.63 -0.61 0.35
N ASP A 217 10.83 -1.08 -0.87
CA ASP A 217 12.14 -1.09 -1.53
C ASP A 217 12.09 -0.88 -3.06
N VAL A 218 10.91 -0.93 -3.68
CA VAL A 218 10.75 -0.72 -5.12
C VAL A 218 10.93 0.77 -5.50
N PRO A 219 11.93 1.12 -6.33
CA PRO A 219 12.25 2.51 -6.68
C PRO A 219 11.09 3.32 -7.25
N GLU A 220 10.26 2.71 -8.09
CA GLU A 220 9.13 3.36 -8.74
C GLU A 220 8.13 3.87 -7.71
N ASN A 221 7.80 3.05 -6.71
CA ASN A 221 6.86 3.44 -5.65
C ASN A 221 7.46 4.48 -4.71
N ILE A 222 8.78 4.41 -4.46
CA ILE A 222 9.51 5.41 -3.67
C ILE A 222 9.49 6.76 -4.39
N ASN A 223 9.74 6.77 -5.70
CA ASN A 223 9.71 7.97 -6.53
C ASN A 223 8.33 8.59 -6.58
N ALA A 224 7.27 7.79 -6.73
CA ALA A 224 5.89 8.29 -6.74
C ALA A 224 5.50 8.94 -5.41
N LEU A 225 5.86 8.32 -4.29
CA LEU A 225 5.66 8.90 -2.96
C LEU A 225 6.42 10.23 -2.79
N LEU A 226 7.65 10.32 -3.29
CA LEU A 226 8.44 11.55 -3.28
C LEU A 226 7.85 12.65 -4.17
N TRP A 227 7.37 12.29 -5.37
CA TRP A 227 6.63 13.22 -6.24
C TRP A 227 5.39 13.76 -5.54
N TYR A 228 4.66 12.90 -4.85
CA TYR A 228 3.49 13.29 -4.09
C TYR A 228 3.84 14.26 -2.96
N CYS A 229 4.89 13.97 -2.19
CA CYS A 229 5.41 14.88 -1.17
C CYS A 229 5.70 16.26 -1.77
N LEU A 230 6.45 16.32 -2.86
CA LEU A 230 6.80 17.57 -3.53
C LEU A 230 5.55 18.29 -4.06
N TYR A 231 4.57 17.57 -4.61
CA TYR A 231 3.30 18.15 -5.04
C TYR A 231 2.57 18.85 -3.89
N LEU A 232 2.51 18.23 -2.71
CA LEU A 232 1.89 18.84 -1.53
C LEU A 232 2.62 20.15 -1.12
N GLU A 233 3.94 20.16 -1.16
CA GLU A 233 4.72 21.37 -0.85
C GLU A 233 4.54 22.48 -1.90
N GLN A 234 4.58 22.12 -3.19
CA GLN A 234 4.60 23.10 -4.28
C GLN A 234 3.19 23.61 -4.64
N SER A 235 2.17 22.76 -4.58
CA SER A 235 0.81 23.11 -5.04
C SER A 235 -0.21 23.27 -3.93
N GLU A 236 -0.08 22.53 -2.83
CA GLU A 236 -1.05 22.59 -1.73
C GLU A 236 -0.57 23.47 -0.55
N GLY A 237 0.67 23.98 -0.62
CA GLY A 237 1.24 24.81 0.44
C GLY A 237 1.43 24.04 1.75
N MET A 238 1.60 22.72 1.66
CA MET A 238 1.72 21.83 2.80
C MET A 238 3.19 21.40 2.96
N PRO A 239 4.01 22.10 3.77
CA PRO A 239 5.40 21.71 3.99
C PRO A 239 5.47 20.33 4.66
N ARG A 240 6.18 19.37 4.06
CA ARG A 240 6.32 17.99 4.55
C ARG A 240 7.77 17.56 4.77
N GLY A 241 8.73 18.40 4.41
CA GLY A 241 10.16 18.13 4.57
C GLY A 241 10.63 17.06 3.58
N CYS A 242 10.23 17.16 2.31
CA CYS A 242 10.61 16.18 1.30
C CYS A 242 12.14 16.18 1.11
N TYR A 243 12.75 15.00 1.01
CA TYR A 243 14.20 14.88 0.77
C TYR A 243 14.56 13.67 -0.10
N ASP A 244 15.78 13.68 -0.63
CA ASP A 244 16.32 12.56 -1.42
C ASP A 244 16.71 11.40 -0.52
N VAL A 245 15.87 10.36 -0.46
CA VAL A 245 16.09 9.18 0.40
C VAL A 245 17.33 8.35 0.04
N SER A 246 17.91 8.55 -1.14
CA SER A 246 19.16 7.88 -1.50
C SER A 246 20.41 8.54 -0.91
N LYS A 247 20.26 9.78 -0.41
CA LYS A 247 21.33 10.48 0.28
C LYS A 247 21.20 10.18 1.77
N PRO A 248 22.33 10.11 2.50
CA PRO A 248 22.27 10.11 3.95
C PRO A 248 21.43 11.33 4.38
N PRO A 249 20.59 11.22 5.43
CA PRO A 249 19.91 12.39 5.95
C PRO A 249 20.96 13.46 6.20
N ALA A 250 20.83 14.59 5.50
CA ALA A 250 21.60 15.78 5.86
C ALA A 250 21.33 15.97 7.36
N GLN A 251 22.38 16.05 8.18
CA GLN A 251 22.23 16.31 9.60
C GLN A 251 21.20 17.41 9.75
N ALA A 252 20.04 17.08 10.32
CA ALA A 252 18.99 18.06 10.56
C ALA A 252 19.68 19.21 11.31
N PRO A 253 19.40 20.48 10.97
CA PRO A 253 19.98 21.58 11.72
C PRO A 253 19.67 21.33 13.19
N GLU A 254 20.74 21.14 13.95
CA GLU A 254 20.72 21.00 15.40
C GLU A 254 19.82 22.13 15.90
N THR A 255 18.76 21.75 16.60
CA THR A 255 17.77 22.66 17.16
C THR A 255 18.50 23.88 17.71
N ALA A 256 18.26 25.04 17.09
CA ALA A 256 18.76 26.30 17.61
C ALA A 256 18.36 26.37 19.09
N GLU A 257 19.36 26.35 19.97
CA GLU A 257 19.18 26.56 21.40
C GLU A 257 18.36 27.83 21.58
N VAL A 258 17.11 27.66 22.00
CA VAL A 258 16.30 28.76 22.51
C VAL A 258 16.92 29.13 23.85
N PHE A 259 17.84 30.09 23.82
CA PHE A 259 18.21 30.83 25.02
C PHE A 259 17.01 31.68 25.43
N SER A 260 16.42 31.36 26.58
CA SER A 260 15.54 32.22 27.37
C SER A 260 15.88 32.03 28.83
#